data_AF-F3GND3-F1
#
_entry.id   AF-F3GND3-F1
#
_cell.length_a   1.000
_cell.length_b   1.000
_cell.length_c   1.000
_cell.angle_alpha   90.00
_cell.angle_beta   90.00
_cell.angle_gamma   90.00
#
_symmetry.space_group_name_H-M   'P 1'
#
loop_
_entity.id
_entity.type
_entity.pdbx_description
1 polymer ?
#
loop_
_entity_poly.entity_id
_entity_poly.type
_entity_poly.pdbx_seq_one_letter_code
_entity_poly.pdbx_strand_id
1 'polypeptide(L)'
;EQFLNNLAGESDPEKKRKIIGRTFIDVFDAEPCKLDNIKYLAQGTIYPDVIESAGAKSGKAHVIKSHHNVGGLPEEMNLKLVEPLREQVK
;
A
#
# COMPACT_ATOMS: atom_id res chain seq x y z
N GLU A 1 -14.57 -6.88 11.71
CA GLU A 1 -14.72 -8.28 11.23
C GLU A 1 -14.23 -8.51 9.79
N GLN A 2 -14.35 -7.53 8.87
CA GLN A 2 -13.99 -7.68 7.44
C GLN A 2 -12.64 -8.37 7.16
N PHE A 3 -11.55 -7.95 7.82
CA PHE A 3 -10.24 -8.60 7.67
C PHE A 3 -10.23 -10.07 8.08
N LEU A 4 -10.80 -10.40 9.25
CA LEU A 4 -10.82 -11.77 9.77
C LEU A 4 -11.72 -12.67 8.93
N ASN A 5 -12.86 -12.15 8.46
CA ASN A 5 -13.78 -12.87 7.58
C ASN A 5 -13.10 -13.17 6.22
N ASN A 6 -12.40 -12.19 5.64
CA ASN A 6 -11.70 -12.38 4.37
C ASN A 6 -10.51 -13.36 4.49
N LEU A 7 -9.96 -13.52 5.69
CA LEU A 7 -8.87 -14.46 5.98
C LEU A 7 -9.35 -15.86 6.40
N ALA A 8 -10.65 -16.06 6.56
CA ALA A 8 -11.20 -17.30 7.07
C ALA A 8 -10.84 -18.48 6.15
N GLY A 9 -10.23 -19.52 6.72
CA GLY A 9 -9.83 -20.72 5.99
C GLY A 9 -8.58 -20.59 5.11
N GLU A 10 -7.97 -19.41 5.01
CA GLU A 10 -6.73 -19.25 4.26
C GLU A 10 -5.52 -19.65 5.11
N SER A 11 -4.61 -20.44 4.56
CA SER A 11 -3.38 -20.89 5.21
C SER A 11 -2.13 -20.44 4.48
N ASP A 12 -2.23 -20.12 3.18
CA ASP A 12 -1.11 -19.69 2.35
C ASP A 12 -0.68 -18.25 2.72
N PRO A 13 0.59 -18.04 3.12
CA PRO A 13 1.07 -16.72 3.55
C PRO A 13 0.96 -15.64 2.48
N GLU A 14 1.21 -15.96 1.21
CA GLU A 14 1.18 -14.98 0.12
C GLU A 14 -0.25 -14.58 -0.25
N LYS A 15 -1.20 -15.52 -0.22
CA LYS A 15 -2.62 -15.22 -0.32
C LYS A 15 -3.10 -14.36 0.85
N LYS A 16 -2.68 -14.67 2.09
CA LYS A 16 -2.98 -13.82 3.25
C LYS A 16 -2.49 -12.40 3.07
N ARG A 17 -1.24 -12.23 2.61
CA ARG A 17 -0.70 -10.90 2.30
C ARG A 17 -1.65 -10.21 1.32
N LYS A 18 -1.87 -10.76 0.13
CA LYS A 18 -2.76 -10.18 -0.90
C LYS A 18 -4.15 -9.80 -0.35
N ILE A 19 -4.78 -10.68 0.40
CA ILE A 19 -6.10 -10.44 1.03
C ILE A 19 -6.05 -9.23 1.97
N ILE A 20 -5.05 -9.17 2.85
CA ILE A 20 -4.89 -8.08 3.82
C ILE A 20 -4.75 -6.74 3.10
N GLY A 21 -4.01 -6.69 1.99
CA GLY A 21 -3.74 -5.42 1.31
C GLY A 21 -4.92 -4.93 0.55
N ARG A 22 -5.56 -5.84 -0.19
CA ARG A 22 -6.81 -5.50 -0.85
C ARG A 22 -7.84 -5.00 0.15
N THR A 23 -8.03 -5.71 1.26
CA THR A 23 -8.96 -5.28 2.31
C THR A 23 -8.56 -3.93 2.90
N PHE A 24 -7.26 -3.68 3.11
CA PHE A 24 -6.76 -2.39 3.56
C PHE A 24 -7.08 -1.28 2.56
N ILE A 25 -6.80 -1.48 1.27
CA ILE A 25 -7.09 -0.53 0.20
C ILE A 25 -8.59 -0.23 0.13
N ASP A 26 -9.43 -1.27 0.16
CA ASP A 26 -10.89 -1.12 0.08
C ASP A 26 -11.43 -0.30 1.26
N VAL A 27 -10.96 -0.55 2.48
CA VAL A 27 -11.33 0.23 3.67
C VAL A 27 -10.77 1.65 3.59
N PHE A 28 -9.54 1.78 3.12
CA PHE A 28 -8.84 3.06 3.04
C PHE A 28 -9.48 3.99 2.01
N ASP A 29 -9.91 3.47 0.85
CA ASP A 29 -10.57 4.25 -0.19
C ASP A 29 -12.00 4.67 0.19
N ALA A 30 -12.69 3.84 1.00
CA ALA A 30 -14.01 4.16 1.51
C ALA A 30 -14.03 5.28 2.57
N GLU A 31 -12.90 5.52 3.25
CA GLU A 31 -12.87 6.42 4.41
C GLU A 31 -12.85 7.92 4.08
N PRO A 32 -12.11 8.39 3.07
CA PRO A 32 -12.19 9.77 2.58
C PRO A 32 -13.60 10.17 2.17
N CYS A 33 -14.41 9.25 1.65
CA CYS A 33 -15.81 9.51 1.28
C CYS A 33 -16.70 9.88 2.48
N LYS A 34 -16.26 9.62 3.71
CA LYS A 34 -16.97 9.98 4.94
C LYS A 34 -16.53 11.34 5.51
N LEU A 35 -15.50 11.96 4.93
CA LEU A 35 -14.87 13.16 5.44
C LEU A 35 -14.86 14.25 4.36
N ASP A 36 -15.24 15.46 4.72
CA ASP A 36 -15.20 16.57 3.78
C ASP A 36 -13.77 17.11 3.61
N ASN A 37 -13.45 17.57 2.39
CA ASN A 37 -12.22 18.31 2.06
C ASN A 37 -10.89 17.54 2.18
N ILE A 38 -10.90 16.21 2.13
CA ILE A 38 -9.65 15.43 2.03
C ILE A 38 -9.12 15.50 0.59
N LYS A 39 -7.92 16.09 0.43
CA LYS A 39 -7.28 16.30 -0.89
C LYS A 39 -5.94 15.58 -1.06
N TYR A 40 -5.31 15.21 0.06
CA TYR A 40 -3.94 14.70 0.06
C TYR A 40 -3.86 13.38 0.83
N LEU A 41 -3.03 12.49 0.32
CA LEU A 41 -2.58 11.28 1.01
C LEU A 41 -1.10 11.44 1.33
N ALA A 42 -0.75 11.57 2.60
CA ALA A 42 0.66 11.57 3.01
C ALA A 42 1.15 10.12 3.22
N GLN A 43 2.31 9.79 2.64
CA GLN A 43 3.00 8.52 2.88
C GLN A 43 4.37 8.76 3.51
N GLY A 44 4.70 7.95 4.51
CA GLY A 44 6.00 7.96 5.18
C GLY A 44 7.11 7.24 4.41
N THR A 45 7.01 7.17 3.07
CA THR A 45 8.01 6.52 2.21
C THR A 45 9.38 7.18 2.41
N ILE A 46 10.42 6.38 2.64
CA ILE A 46 11.82 6.83 2.81
C ILE A 46 12.74 6.34 1.69
N TYR A 47 13.99 6.79 1.64
CA TYR A 47 14.90 6.47 0.54
C TYR A 47 15.12 4.96 0.31
N PRO A 48 15.34 4.12 1.33
CA PRO A 48 15.43 2.67 1.14
C PRO A 48 14.19 2.06 0.47
N ASP A 49 13.01 2.58 0.78
CA ASP A 49 11.73 2.13 0.23
C ASP A 49 11.61 2.41 -1.28
N VAL A 50 12.14 3.55 -1.73
CA VAL A 50 12.20 3.94 -3.15
C VAL A 50 13.11 3.01 -3.95
N ILE A 51 14.31 2.72 -3.43
CA ILE A 51 15.30 1.89 -4.13
C ILE A 51 14.80 0.45 -4.28
N GLU A 52 14.21 -0.13 -3.24
CA GLU A 52 13.62 -1.48 -3.28
C GLU A 52 12.49 -1.57 -4.32
N SER A 53 11.64 -0.54 -4.41
CA SER A 53 10.55 -0.48 -5.39
C SER A 53 11.03 -0.30 -6.84
N ALA A 54 12.14 0.42 -7.06
CA ALA A 54 12.75 0.59 -8.39
C ALA A 54 13.44 -0.69 -8.88
N GLY A 55 14.05 -1.45 -7.98
CA GLY A 55 14.68 -2.74 -8.29
C GLY A 55 13.70 -3.82 -8.75
N ALA A 56 12.42 -3.73 -8.35
CA ALA A 56 11.37 -4.59 -8.85
C ALA A 56 11.06 -4.37 -10.35
N LYS A 57 11.27 -3.15 -10.88
CA LYS A 57 11.10 -2.84 -12.31
C LYS A 57 12.23 -3.41 -13.19
N SER A 58 13.40 -3.70 -12.62
CA SER A 58 14.55 -4.29 -13.33
C SER A 58 14.70 -5.80 -13.14
N GLY A 59 13.75 -6.46 -12.46
CA GLY A 59 13.63 -7.92 -12.36
C GLY A 59 14.65 -8.62 -11.46
N LYS A 60 15.53 -7.90 -10.75
CA LYS A 60 16.59 -8.49 -9.90
C LYS A 60 16.33 -8.36 -8.38
N ALA A 61 15.34 -7.60 -7.96
CA ALA A 61 14.95 -7.56 -6.56
C ALA A 61 13.81 -8.54 -6.30
N HIS A 62 13.99 -9.46 -5.36
CA HIS A 62 12.85 -10.15 -4.74
C HIS A 62 11.85 -9.06 -4.32
N VAL A 63 10.59 -9.21 -4.70
CA VAL A 63 9.48 -8.28 -4.39
C VAL A 63 9.17 -8.40 -2.89
N ILE A 64 10.14 -8.07 -2.06
CA ILE A 64 9.98 -7.90 -0.63
C ILE A 64 9.31 -6.54 -0.52
N LYS A 65 8.01 -6.54 -0.19
CA LYS A 65 7.06 -5.42 -0.20
C LYS A 65 6.20 -5.29 -1.46
N SER A 66 5.60 -6.39 -1.92
CA SER A 66 4.37 -6.36 -2.74
C SER A 66 3.21 -5.57 -2.09
N HIS A 67 3.38 -5.17 -0.82
CA HIS A 67 2.30 -4.79 0.07
C HIS A 67 2.48 -3.47 0.83
N HIS A 68 3.65 -2.82 0.73
CA HIS A 68 3.96 -1.66 1.58
C HIS A 68 4.41 -0.40 0.86
N ASN A 69 4.95 -0.45 -0.36
CA ASN A 69 5.36 0.77 -1.04
C ASN A 69 4.71 0.88 -2.41
N VAL A 70 3.77 1.82 -2.49
CA VAL A 70 3.34 2.53 -3.71
C VAL A 70 2.63 1.70 -4.80
N GLY A 71 2.79 0.38 -4.87
CA GLY A 71 2.21 -0.48 -5.91
C GLY A 71 0.77 -0.95 -5.66
N GLY A 72 0.16 -0.60 -4.53
CA GLY A 72 -1.16 -1.09 -4.14
C GLY A 72 -2.27 -0.05 -4.13
N LEU A 73 -1.98 1.24 -4.28
CA LEU A 73 -3.06 2.22 -4.35
C LEU A 73 -3.85 1.99 -5.65
N PRO A 74 -5.19 2.10 -5.64
CA PRO A 74 -5.98 2.03 -6.85
C PRO A 74 -5.42 2.99 -7.89
N GLU A 75 -5.40 2.58 -9.17
CA GLU A 75 -4.97 3.47 -10.27
C GLU A 75 -5.78 4.77 -10.30
N GLU A 76 -7.03 4.71 -9.85
CA GLU A 76 -7.94 5.83 -9.69
C GLU A 76 -8.17 6.11 -8.20
N MET A 77 -7.30 6.91 -7.59
CA MET A 77 -7.51 7.45 -6.25
C MET A 77 -7.84 8.95 -6.34
N ASN A 78 -8.89 9.39 -5.65
CA ASN A 78 -9.30 10.80 -5.61
C ASN A 78 -8.40 11.71 -4.74
N LEU A 79 -7.23 11.21 -4.30
CA LEU A 79 -6.31 11.89 -3.39
C LEU A 79 -4.96 12.13 -4.06
N LYS A 80 -4.36 13.29 -3.81
CA LYS A 80 -3.01 13.61 -4.26
C LYS A 80 -1.96 13.06 -3.30
N LEU A 81 -1.09 12.18 -3.77
CA LEU A 81 0.00 11.59 -2.99
C LEU A 81 1.08 12.62 -2.61
N VAL A 82 1.56 12.57 -1.36
CA VAL A 82 2.64 13.40 -0.82
C VAL A 82 3.60 12.53 -0.02
N GLU A 83 4.87 12.48 -0.40
CA GLU A 83 5.91 11.64 0.23
C GLU A 83 7.05 12.53 0.77
N PRO A 84 6.88 13.22 1.91
CA PRO A 84 7.83 14.24 2.34
C PRO A 84 9.18 13.69 2.81
N LEU A 85 9.26 12.38 3.14
CA LEU A 85 10.46 11.74 3.67
C LEU A 85 11.23 10.95 2.60
N ARG A 86 10.85 11.06 1.33
CA ARG A 86 11.34 10.21 0.24
C ARG A 86 12.87 10.18 0.08
N GLU A 87 13.54 11.25 0.46
CA GLU A 87 15.01 11.38 0.40
C GLU A 87 15.71 11.08 1.73
N GLN A 88 14.95 10.82 2.80
CA GLN A 88 15.51 10.55 4.12
C GLN A 88 15.94 9.10 4.27
N VAL A 89 17.00 8.92 5.05
CA VAL A 89 17.44 7.60 5.53
C VAL A 89 16.89 7.41 6.95
N LYS A 90 16.59 6.17 7.31
CA LYS A 90 16.14 5.80 8.65
C LYS A 90 17.15 6.15 9.74
#